data_AF-A0A949HNM2-F1
#
_entry.id   AF-A0A949HNM2-F1
#
_cell.length_a   1.000
_cell.length_b   1.000
_cell.length_c   1.000
_cell.angle_alpha   90.00
_cell.angle_beta   90.00
_cell.angle_gamma   90.00
#
_symmetry.space_group_name_H-M   'P 1'
#
loop_
_entity.id
_entity.type
_entity.pdbx_description
1 polymer ?
#
loop_
_entity_poly.entity_id
_entity_poly.type
_entity_poly.pdbx_seq_one_letter_code
_entity_poly.pdbx_strand_id
1 'polypeptide(L)'
;MTPRAANLYVHSITTHTQGRELEIWENWIQWLLGQFYSPLLRTQNPRWIVSAGEGDCSERAAVLQDLLQCQGLTSRLIGLGGHVVLEVHHDQQTWILDPDYGISLPTGFEQLQTQPMHAIVDNLVEQGLAKETSIQYSKLIRSTHDNTALGWNEPLSPRLKRLEHWCELAVWVLPMFCWIFVGWCAFPTERF
;
A
#
# COMPACT_ATOMS: atom_id res chain seq x y z
N MET A 1 5.55 -0.38 -18.42
CA MET A 1 5.01 -1.72 -18.09
C MET A 1 3.50 -1.61 -18.16
N THR A 2 2.76 -2.64 -18.56
CA THR A 2 1.28 -2.53 -18.57
C THR A 2 0.73 -2.60 -17.14
N PRO A 3 -0.45 -2.03 -16.83
CA PRO A 3 -1.08 -2.11 -15.52
C PRO A 3 -1.20 -3.56 -15.01
N ARG A 4 -1.61 -4.47 -15.90
CA ARG A 4 -1.70 -5.91 -15.61
C ARG A 4 -0.34 -6.51 -15.24
N ALA A 5 0.72 -6.17 -15.97
CA ALA A 5 2.05 -6.68 -15.68
C ALA A 5 2.57 -6.15 -14.33
N ALA A 6 2.33 -4.87 -14.01
CA ALA A 6 2.68 -4.29 -12.72
C ALA A 6 1.96 -5.01 -11.57
N ASN A 7 0.66 -5.29 -11.73
CA ASN A 7 -0.13 -6.04 -10.76
C ASN A 7 0.42 -7.44 -10.49
N LEU A 8 0.67 -8.21 -11.55
CA LEU A 8 1.22 -9.56 -11.44
C LEU A 8 2.62 -9.57 -10.84
N TYR A 9 3.43 -8.55 -11.13
CA TYR A 9 4.74 -8.41 -10.53
C TYR A 9 4.65 -8.24 -9.02
N VAL A 10 3.86 -7.26 -8.54
CA VAL A 10 3.65 -7.07 -7.09
C VAL A 10 3.07 -8.32 -6.44
N HIS A 11 2.10 -8.96 -7.09
CA HIS A 11 1.53 -10.22 -6.63
C HIS A 11 2.59 -11.31 -6.43
N SER A 12 3.55 -11.43 -7.35
CA SER A 12 4.59 -12.45 -7.32
C SER A 12 5.72 -12.20 -6.33
N ILE A 13 6.01 -10.94 -5.99
CA ILE A 13 7.12 -10.58 -5.09
C ILE A 13 6.70 -10.40 -3.64
N THR A 14 5.40 -10.45 -3.34
CA THR A 14 4.87 -10.32 -1.99
C THR A 14 3.95 -11.50 -1.66
N THR A 15 3.97 -11.96 -0.41
CA THR A 15 3.02 -12.97 0.12
C THR A 15 1.94 -12.29 0.95
N HIS A 16 0.68 -12.75 0.84
CA HIS A 16 -0.41 -12.21 1.66
C HIS A 16 -0.25 -12.65 3.11
N THR A 17 -0.37 -11.71 4.04
CA THR A 17 -0.44 -11.99 5.49
C THR A 17 -1.59 -11.22 6.12
N GLN A 18 -1.94 -11.54 7.38
CA GLN A 18 -2.88 -10.75 8.18
C GLN A 18 -2.30 -9.37 8.58
N GLY A 19 -1.11 -9.07 8.08
CA GLY A 19 -0.38 -7.84 8.29
C GLY A 19 0.87 -8.03 9.13
N ARG A 20 1.73 -7.01 9.06
CA ARG A 20 3.09 -7.03 9.55
C ARG A 20 3.36 -5.83 10.44
N GLU A 21 4.04 -6.06 11.56
CA GLU A 21 4.60 -4.96 12.35
C GLU A 21 5.98 -4.58 11.82
N LEU A 22 6.29 -3.30 11.94
CA LEU A 22 7.58 -2.74 11.62
C LEU A 22 8.63 -3.32 12.57
N GLU A 23 9.77 -3.70 12.04
CA GLU A 23 10.90 -4.19 12.82
C GLU A 23 11.76 -3.01 13.26
N ILE A 24 12.48 -3.17 14.39
CA ILE A 24 13.28 -2.09 14.99
C ILE A 24 14.36 -1.55 14.03
N TRP A 25 14.88 -2.38 13.12
CA TRP A 25 15.92 -1.98 12.16
C TRP A 25 15.39 -1.25 10.92
N GLU A 26 14.10 -1.34 10.62
CA GLU A 26 13.51 -0.62 9.47
C GLU A 26 13.39 0.87 9.78
N ASN A 27 12.82 1.19 10.96
CA ASN A 27 12.76 2.55 11.47
C ASN A 27 12.60 2.52 13.00
N TRP A 28 13.72 2.58 13.72
CA TRP A 28 13.72 2.45 15.18
C TRP A 28 12.92 3.55 15.91
N ILE A 29 12.80 4.74 15.32
CA ILE A 29 11.99 5.83 15.88
C ILE A 29 10.51 5.51 15.73
N GLN A 30 10.10 5.13 14.52
CA GLN A 30 8.71 4.74 14.26
C GLN A 30 8.33 3.52 15.11
N TRP A 31 9.21 2.51 15.18
CA TRP A 31 9.02 1.33 16.02
C TRP A 31 8.79 1.71 17.49
N LEU A 32 9.63 2.61 18.03
CA LEU A 32 9.53 3.07 19.42
C LEU A 32 8.22 3.84 19.66
N LEU A 33 7.87 4.77 18.77
CA LEU A 33 6.60 5.51 18.86
C LEU A 33 5.39 4.58 18.70
N GLY A 34 5.53 3.53 17.90
CA GLY A 34 4.54 2.48 17.69
C GLY A 34 4.18 1.72 18.97
N GLN A 35 5.12 1.59 19.92
CA GLN A 35 4.84 0.99 21.24
C GLN A 35 3.82 1.80 22.05
N PHE A 36 3.71 3.11 21.79
CA PHE A 36 2.75 4.01 22.44
C PHE A 36 1.53 4.32 21.57
N TYR A 37 1.65 4.18 20.24
CA TYR A 37 0.59 4.40 19.27
C TYR A 37 0.64 3.32 18.19
N SER A 38 -0.09 2.22 18.42
CA SER A 38 -0.09 0.99 17.60
C SER A 38 -0.17 1.20 16.07
N PRO A 39 -0.94 2.18 15.52
CA PRO A 39 -0.94 2.40 14.07
C PRO A 39 0.43 2.71 13.45
N LEU A 40 1.39 3.25 14.23
CA LEU A 40 2.76 3.48 13.76
C LEU A 40 3.61 2.20 13.65
N LEU A 41 3.15 1.08 14.23
CA LEU A 41 3.80 -0.21 13.96
C LEU A 41 3.50 -0.72 12.56
N ARG A 42 2.54 -0.13 11.83
CA ARG A 42 2.29 -0.44 10.42
C ARG A 42 3.04 0.53 9.52
N THR A 43 3.30 0.10 8.29
CA THR A 43 3.98 0.92 7.29
C THR A 43 3.20 0.95 5.98
N GLN A 44 3.10 2.12 5.39
CA GLN A 44 2.68 2.32 4.00
C GLN A 44 3.91 2.59 3.11
N ASN A 45 5.13 2.30 3.58
CA ASN A 45 6.34 2.49 2.80
C ASN A 45 6.59 1.26 1.89
N PRO A 46 6.49 1.44 0.56
CA PRO A 46 6.67 0.35 -0.41
C PRO A 46 8.04 -0.32 -0.29
N ARG A 47 9.09 0.42 0.06
CA ARG A 47 10.45 -0.12 0.22
C ARG A 47 10.51 -1.15 1.33
N TRP A 48 9.89 -0.87 2.47
CA TRP A 48 9.88 -1.78 3.61
C TRP A 48 8.99 -2.99 3.34
N ILE A 49 7.83 -2.79 2.70
CA ILE A 49 6.93 -3.89 2.33
C ILE A 49 7.61 -4.84 1.32
N VAL A 50 8.23 -4.30 0.27
CA VAL A 50 8.96 -5.09 -0.73
C VAL A 50 10.18 -5.79 -0.10
N SER A 51 10.89 -5.13 0.81
CA SER A 51 12.03 -5.74 1.51
C SER A 51 11.63 -6.92 2.40
N ALA A 52 10.44 -6.86 3.02
CA ALA A 52 9.92 -7.96 3.81
C ALA A 52 9.39 -9.11 2.93
N GLY A 53 8.93 -8.81 1.72
CA GLY A 53 8.34 -9.80 0.81
C GLY A 53 6.96 -10.28 1.26
N GLU A 54 6.32 -9.56 2.18
CA GLU A 54 5.00 -9.88 2.73
C GLU A 54 4.22 -8.62 3.10
N GLY A 55 2.90 -8.71 3.09
CA GLY A 55 2.00 -7.64 3.53
C GLY A 55 0.54 -8.01 3.38
N ASP A 56 -0.34 -7.26 4.05
CA ASP A 56 -1.77 -7.40 3.86
C ASP A 56 -2.27 -6.78 2.54
N CYS A 57 -3.57 -6.90 2.25
CA CYS A 57 -4.16 -6.35 1.03
C CYS A 57 -3.87 -4.86 0.84
N SER A 58 -3.83 -4.09 1.92
CA SER A 58 -3.65 -2.64 1.90
C SER A 58 -2.19 -2.24 1.68
N GLU A 59 -1.25 -2.97 2.26
CA GLU A 59 0.19 -2.81 2.06
C GLU A 59 0.60 -3.18 0.62
N ARG A 60 0.06 -4.29 0.12
CA ARG A 60 0.29 -4.73 -1.27
C ARG A 60 -0.28 -3.73 -2.27
N ALA A 61 -1.46 -3.19 -1.99
CA ALA A 61 -2.06 -2.10 -2.76
C ALA A 61 -1.17 -0.84 -2.74
N ALA A 62 -0.61 -0.47 -1.59
CA ALA A 62 0.32 0.66 -1.49
C ALA A 62 1.60 0.45 -2.33
N VAL A 63 2.16 -0.76 -2.35
CA VAL A 63 3.31 -1.11 -3.21
C VAL A 63 2.95 -0.96 -4.68
N LEU A 64 1.79 -1.45 -5.10
CA LEU A 64 1.34 -1.32 -6.48
C LEU A 64 1.10 0.15 -6.86
N GLN A 65 0.51 0.94 -5.96
CA GLN A 65 0.29 2.37 -6.17
C GLN A 65 1.60 3.09 -6.45
N ASP A 66 2.62 2.86 -5.63
CA ASP A 66 3.94 3.46 -5.78
C ASP A 66 4.61 3.04 -7.09
N LEU A 67 4.57 1.75 -7.43
CA LEU A 67 5.10 1.25 -8.70
C LEU A 67 4.44 1.91 -9.91
N LEU A 68 3.12 2.09 -9.89
CA LEU A 68 2.37 2.76 -10.95
C LEU A 68 2.71 4.26 -11.02
N GLN A 69 2.85 4.92 -9.86
CA GLN A 69 3.25 6.32 -9.79
C GLN A 69 4.67 6.54 -10.33
N CYS A 70 5.61 5.65 -10.05
CA CYS A 70 6.95 5.66 -10.66
C CYS A 70 6.92 5.56 -12.19
N GLN A 71 5.85 5.01 -12.76
CA GLN A 71 5.63 4.91 -14.20
C GLN A 71 4.82 6.09 -14.78
N GLY A 72 4.50 7.09 -13.95
CA GLY A 72 3.69 8.24 -14.35
C GLY A 72 2.20 7.94 -14.48
N LEU A 73 1.72 6.81 -13.96
CA LEU A 73 0.31 6.46 -14.00
C LEU A 73 -0.41 6.98 -12.75
N THR A 74 -1.61 7.53 -12.97
CA THR A 74 -2.48 8.00 -11.90
C THR A 74 -3.38 6.86 -11.44
N SER A 75 -3.39 6.61 -10.13
CA SER A 75 -4.18 5.54 -9.54
C SER A 75 -4.84 5.98 -8.25
N ARG A 76 -5.96 5.36 -7.88
CA ARG A 76 -6.63 5.57 -6.59
C ARG A 76 -6.90 4.24 -5.91
N LEU A 77 -6.86 4.25 -4.58
CA LEU A 77 -7.22 3.11 -3.76
C LEU A 77 -8.73 3.04 -3.59
N ILE A 78 -9.26 1.82 -3.66
CA ILE A 78 -10.68 1.52 -3.51
C ILE A 78 -10.82 0.53 -2.35
N GLY A 79 -11.50 0.95 -1.28
CA GLY A 79 -11.94 0.07 -0.22
C GLY A 79 -13.17 -0.73 -0.65
N LEU A 80 -13.14 -2.05 -0.41
CA LEU A 80 -14.18 -3.02 -0.72
C LEU A 80 -14.59 -3.80 0.54
N GLY A 81 -15.15 -3.12 1.54
CA GLY A 81 -15.76 -3.78 2.71
C GLY A 81 -14.87 -4.80 3.43
N GLY A 82 -13.60 -4.45 3.67
CA GLY A 82 -12.60 -5.34 4.28
C GLY A 82 -11.49 -5.81 3.32
N HIS A 83 -11.53 -5.37 2.06
CA HIS A 83 -10.46 -5.58 1.08
C HIS A 83 -10.06 -4.26 0.42
N VAL A 84 -8.86 -4.17 -0.16
CA VAL A 84 -8.38 -2.97 -0.86
C VAL A 84 -7.88 -3.34 -2.24
N VAL A 85 -8.36 -2.61 -3.25
CA VAL A 85 -7.90 -2.74 -4.65
C VAL A 85 -7.47 -1.39 -5.20
N LEU A 86 -6.83 -1.39 -6.37
CA LEU A 86 -6.47 -0.16 -7.09
C LEU A 86 -7.34 0.03 -8.32
N GLU A 87 -7.65 1.29 -8.59
CA GLU A 87 -8.12 1.72 -9.90
C GLU A 87 -7.06 2.60 -10.56
N VAL A 88 -6.77 2.35 -11.84
CA VAL A 88 -5.77 3.10 -12.62
C VAL A 88 -6.30 3.44 -14.00
N HIS A 89 -5.95 4.62 -14.48
CA HIS A 89 -6.20 5.03 -15.87
C HIS A 89 -4.97 4.77 -16.74
N HIS A 90 -5.16 4.04 -17.84
CA HIS A 90 -4.10 3.72 -18.80
C HIS A 90 -4.69 3.59 -20.22
N ASP A 91 -4.14 4.33 -21.18
CA ASP A 91 -4.52 4.27 -22.61
C ASP A 91 -6.05 4.34 -22.86
N GLN A 92 -6.71 5.36 -22.32
CA GLN A 92 -8.17 5.58 -22.42
C GLN A 92 -9.04 4.51 -21.74
N GLN A 93 -8.43 3.55 -21.06
CA GLN A 93 -9.12 2.49 -20.35
C GLN A 93 -8.85 2.61 -18.85
N THR A 94 -9.86 2.25 -18.06
CA THR A 94 -9.72 2.11 -16.61
C THR A 94 -9.54 0.64 -16.27
N TRP A 95 -8.67 0.38 -15.30
CA TRP A 95 -8.37 -0.95 -14.81
C TRP A 95 -8.59 -1.01 -13.30
N ILE A 96 -9.23 -2.08 -12.84
CA ILE A 96 -9.20 -2.49 -11.44
C ILE A 96 -8.10 -3.54 -11.29
N LEU A 97 -7.17 -3.29 -10.39
CA LEU A 97 -6.01 -4.13 -10.12
C LEU A 97 -6.07 -4.60 -8.67
N ASP A 98 -5.91 -5.89 -8.48
CA ASP A 98 -5.82 -6.51 -7.16
C ASP A 98 -4.51 -7.31 -7.07
N PRO A 99 -3.50 -6.80 -6.35
CA PRO A 99 -2.23 -7.50 -6.19
C PRO A 99 -2.33 -8.65 -5.19
N ASP A 100 -3.37 -8.72 -4.36
CA ASP A 100 -3.59 -9.78 -3.39
C ASP A 100 -4.00 -11.07 -4.07
N TYR A 101 -4.99 -10.98 -4.96
CA TYR A 101 -5.48 -12.10 -5.75
C TYR A 101 -4.81 -12.24 -7.13
N GLY A 102 -3.98 -11.27 -7.53
CA GLY A 102 -3.34 -11.25 -8.86
C GLY A 102 -4.32 -10.93 -10.00
N ILE A 103 -5.48 -10.33 -9.70
CA ILE A 103 -6.56 -10.06 -10.66
C ILE A 103 -6.33 -8.73 -11.36
N SER A 104 -6.66 -8.66 -12.65
CA SER A 104 -6.75 -7.39 -13.37
C SER A 104 -8.02 -7.34 -14.22
N LEU A 105 -8.91 -6.41 -13.92
CA LEU A 105 -10.19 -6.24 -14.61
C LEU A 105 -10.14 -4.98 -15.49
N PRO A 106 -10.43 -5.08 -16.80
CA PRO A 106 -10.41 -3.96 -17.74
C PRO A 106 -11.67 -3.07 -17.63
N THR A 107 -12.05 -2.67 -16.42
CA THR A 107 -13.23 -1.88 -16.07
C THR A 107 -12.90 -0.83 -15.01
N GLY A 108 -13.72 0.20 -14.86
CA GLY A 108 -13.68 1.10 -13.71
C GLY A 108 -14.52 0.62 -12.53
N PHE A 109 -14.30 1.21 -11.36
CA PHE A 109 -15.00 0.89 -10.11
C PHE A 109 -16.51 1.10 -10.21
N GLU A 110 -16.95 2.24 -10.76
CA GLU A 110 -18.37 2.55 -10.95
C GLU A 110 -19.06 1.52 -11.87
N GLN A 111 -18.38 1.15 -12.96
CA GLN A 111 -18.86 0.13 -13.89
C GLN A 111 -18.93 -1.25 -13.22
N LEU A 112 -17.89 -1.62 -12.46
CA LEU A 112 -17.79 -2.89 -11.76
C LEU A 112 -18.95 -3.09 -10.77
N GLN A 113 -19.41 -2.02 -10.12
CA GLN A 113 -20.58 -2.07 -9.22
C GLN A 113 -21.90 -2.35 -9.96
N THR A 114 -21.99 -2.06 -11.26
CA THR A 114 -23.21 -2.30 -12.05
C THR A 114 -23.18 -3.61 -12.83
N GLN A 115 -22.00 -4.17 -13.09
CA GLN A 115 -21.83 -5.41 -13.86
C GLN A 115 -22.45 -6.63 -13.19
N PRO A 116 -23.25 -7.45 -13.91
CA PRO A 116 -23.90 -8.59 -13.31
C PRO A 116 -22.89 -9.59 -12.71
N MET A 117 -23.22 -10.14 -11.54
CA MET A 117 -22.29 -10.95 -10.73
C MET A 117 -21.71 -12.15 -11.51
N HIS A 118 -22.52 -12.79 -12.37
CA HIS A 118 -22.05 -13.92 -13.17
C HIS A 118 -20.92 -13.50 -14.14
N ALA A 119 -21.02 -12.33 -14.78
CA ALA A 119 -20.00 -11.85 -15.70
C ALA A 119 -18.66 -11.59 -15.00
N ILE A 120 -18.71 -11.08 -13.75
CA ILE A 120 -17.51 -10.91 -12.92
C ILE A 120 -16.92 -12.28 -12.60
N VAL A 121 -17.72 -13.23 -12.12
CA VAL A 121 -17.26 -14.57 -11.76
C VAL A 121 -16.66 -15.30 -12.97
N ASP A 122 -17.31 -15.24 -14.13
CA ASP A 122 -16.84 -15.89 -15.35
C ASP A 122 -15.48 -15.32 -15.77
N ASN A 123 -15.31 -13.99 -15.73
CA ASN A 123 -14.04 -13.34 -16.03
C ASN A 123 -12.91 -13.74 -15.04
N LEU A 124 -13.22 -13.89 -13.75
CA LEU A 124 -12.24 -14.32 -12.74
C LEU A 124 -11.80 -15.77 -12.94
N VAL A 125 -12.75 -16.65 -13.28
CA VAL A 125 -12.45 -18.06 -13.60
C VAL A 125 -11.60 -18.14 -14.86
N GLU A 126 -11.86 -17.32 -15.88
CA GLU A 126 -11.01 -17.21 -17.08
C GLU A 126 -9.59 -16.73 -16.76
N GLN A 127 -9.43 -15.89 -15.73
CA GLN A 127 -8.11 -15.47 -15.22
C GLN A 127 -7.41 -16.54 -14.38
N GLY A 128 -8.05 -17.70 -14.15
CA GLY A 128 -7.46 -18.84 -13.46
C GLY A 128 -7.81 -18.94 -11.98
N LEU A 129 -8.71 -18.10 -11.45
CA LEU A 129 -9.17 -18.24 -10.08
C LEU A 129 -10.12 -19.43 -9.92
N ALA A 130 -10.03 -20.09 -8.77
CA ALA A 130 -11.00 -21.11 -8.39
C ALA A 130 -12.42 -20.51 -8.35
N LYS A 131 -13.42 -21.32 -8.69
CA LYS A 131 -14.81 -20.86 -8.77
C LYS A 131 -15.33 -20.40 -7.40
N GLU A 132 -14.99 -21.11 -6.32
CA GLU A 132 -15.40 -20.69 -4.98
C GLU A 132 -14.81 -19.32 -4.61
N THR A 133 -13.51 -19.12 -4.87
CA THR A 133 -12.81 -17.84 -4.64
C THR A 133 -13.40 -16.72 -5.50
N SER A 134 -13.74 -17.00 -6.75
CA SER A 134 -14.38 -16.03 -7.66
C SER A 134 -15.74 -15.58 -7.13
N ILE A 135 -16.53 -16.52 -6.59
CA ILE A 135 -17.82 -16.20 -5.95
C ILE A 135 -17.61 -15.36 -4.69
N GLN A 136 -16.64 -15.69 -3.85
CA GLN A 136 -16.32 -14.91 -2.65
C GLN A 136 -15.86 -13.48 -3.00
N TYR A 137 -14.96 -13.35 -3.97
CA TYR A 137 -14.45 -12.07 -4.43
C TYR A 137 -15.57 -11.20 -5.04
N SER A 138 -16.46 -11.79 -5.85
CA SER A 138 -17.61 -11.06 -6.38
C SER A 138 -18.57 -10.57 -5.29
N LYS A 139 -18.70 -11.30 -4.16
CA LYS A 139 -19.45 -10.85 -3.00
C LYS A 139 -18.77 -9.67 -2.29
N LEU A 140 -17.44 -9.65 -2.20
CA LEU A 140 -16.67 -8.51 -1.63
C LEU A 140 -16.90 -7.24 -2.45
N ILE A 141 -16.83 -7.33 -3.79
CA ILE A 141 -17.16 -6.20 -4.68
C ILE A 141 -18.59 -5.69 -4.42
N ARG A 142 -19.52 -6.60 -4.15
CA ARG A 142 -20.95 -6.31 -3.98
C ARG A 142 -21.34 -5.88 -2.58
N SER A 143 -20.54 -6.13 -1.56
CA SER A 143 -20.83 -5.67 -0.21
C SER A 143 -20.66 -4.15 -0.17
N THR A 144 -21.74 -3.41 -0.45
CA THR A 144 -21.76 -1.94 -0.47
C THR A 144 -21.54 -1.29 0.90
N HIS A 145 -21.23 -2.08 1.94
CA HIS A 145 -21.28 -1.63 3.33
C HIS A 145 -20.19 -0.59 3.67
N ASP A 146 -19.12 -0.50 2.88
CA ASP A 146 -18.08 0.52 3.03
C ASP A 146 -17.23 0.69 1.76
N ASN A 147 -17.91 0.70 0.61
CA ASN A 147 -17.23 0.83 -0.68
C ASN A 147 -16.82 2.29 -0.90
N THR A 148 -15.54 2.61 -0.68
CA THR A 148 -15.02 3.98 -0.71
C THR A 148 -13.88 4.11 -1.70
N ALA A 149 -13.97 5.11 -2.58
CA ALA A 149 -12.87 5.48 -3.47
C ALA A 149 -12.12 6.67 -2.86
N LEU A 150 -10.82 6.51 -2.61
CA LEU A 150 -9.95 7.60 -2.18
C LEU A 150 -9.64 8.54 -3.36
N GLY A 151 -9.04 9.70 -3.06
CA GLY A 151 -8.58 10.60 -4.10
C GLY A 151 -7.46 9.99 -4.97
N TRP A 152 -7.28 10.56 -6.16
CA TRP A 152 -6.22 10.15 -7.07
C TRP A 152 -4.84 10.42 -6.45
N ASN A 153 -4.01 9.38 -6.45
CA ASN A 153 -2.69 9.32 -5.85
C ASN A 153 -2.66 9.59 -4.34
N GLU A 154 -3.81 9.47 -3.66
CA GLU A 154 -3.86 9.56 -2.21
C GLU A 154 -3.41 8.23 -1.58
N PRO A 155 -2.56 8.27 -0.53
CA PRO A 155 -2.24 7.10 0.26
C PRO A 155 -3.45 6.68 1.09
N LEU A 156 -3.49 5.41 1.51
CA LEU A 156 -4.60 4.86 2.30
C LEU A 156 -4.87 5.66 3.58
N SER A 157 -3.81 6.01 4.30
CA SER A 157 -3.86 6.86 5.49
C SER A 157 -2.87 8.02 5.36
N PRO A 158 -3.34 9.21 4.92
CA PRO A 158 -2.48 10.39 4.75
C PRO A 158 -1.83 10.85 6.06
N ARG A 159 -2.51 10.66 7.20
CA ARG A 159 -1.97 10.99 8.52
C ARG A 159 -0.82 10.06 8.89
N LEU A 160 -1.03 8.75 8.75
CA LEU A 160 0.00 7.76 9.03
C LEU A 160 1.21 7.94 8.10
N LYS A 161 0.98 8.14 6.80
CA LYS A 161 2.05 8.38 5.82
C LYS A 161 2.90 9.61 6.15
N ARG A 162 2.26 10.68 6.64
CA ARG A 162 2.98 11.88 7.10
C ARG A 162 3.83 11.59 8.33
N LEU A 163 3.31 10.84 9.30
CA LEU A 163 4.06 10.47 10.50
C LEU A 163 5.24 9.55 10.17
N GLU A 164 5.05 8.58 9.27
CA GLU A 164 6.13 7.72 8.74
C GLU A 164 7.26 8.58 8.15
N HIS A 165 6.92 9.53 7.28
CA HIS A 165 7.91 10.42 6.65
C HIS A 165 8.70 11.25 7.68
N TRP A 166 8.03 11.74 8.73
CA TRP A 166 8.71 12.42 9.85
C TRP A 166 9.65 11.49 10.60
N CYS A 167 9.24 10.24 10.84
CA CYS A 167 10.10 9.25 11.50
C CYS A 167 11.33 8.93 10.65
N GLU A 168 11.16 8.75 9.33
CA GLU A 168 12.26 8.52 8.39
C GLU A 168 13.29 9.65 8.40
N LEU A 169 12.84 10.90 8.46
CA LEU A 169 13.72 12.05 8.58
C LEU A 169 14.41 12.08 9.96
N ALA A 170 13.65 11.82 11.02
CA ALA A 170 14.13 11.87 12.39
C ALA A 170 15.25 10.85 12.66
N VAL A 171 15.24 9.70 11.98
CA VAL A 171 16.29 8.66 12.10
C VAL A 171 17.67 9.22 11.79
N TRP A 172 17.77 10.22 10.90
CA TRP A 172 19.02 10.87 10.53
C TRP A 172 19.29 12.15 11.33
N VAL A 173 18.23 12.93 11.58
CA VAL A 173 18.34 14.23 12.25
C VAL A 173 18.75 14.09 13.71
N LEU A 174 18.18 13.13 14.43
CA LEU A 174 18.46 12.96 15.86
C LEU A 174 19.91 12.57 16.14
N PRO A 175 20.51 11.55 15.48
CA PRO A 175 21.94 11.26 15.64
C PRO A 175 22.84 12.44 15.27
N MET A 176 22.52 13.17 14.19
CA MET A 176 23.27 14.35 13.78
C MET A 176 23.29 15.42 14.88
N PHE A 177 22.14 15.72 15.49
CA PHE A 177 22.07 16.65 16.63
C PHE A 177 22.84 16.14 17.85
N CYS A 178 22.75 14.84 18.16
CA CYS A 178 23.53 14.24 19.24
C CYS A 178 25.04 14.41 19.00
N TRP A 179 25.53 14.21 17.77
CA TRP A 179 26.94 14.42 17.43
C TRP A 179 27.38 15.88 17.56
N ILE A 180 26.55 16.83 17.10
CA ILE A 180 26.82 18.26 17.26
C ILE A 180 26.89 18.63 18.74
N PHE A 181 25.96 18.12 19.56
CA PHE A 181 25.92 18.37 20.99
C PHE A 181 27.17 17.80 21.70
N VAL A 182 27.55 16.56 21.37
CA VAL A 182 28.77 15.94 21.90
C VAL A 182 30.00 16.75 21.51
N GLY A 183 30.11 17.21 20.27
CA GLY A 183 31.21 18.07 19.82
C GLY A 183 31.26 19.39 20.58
N TRP A 184 30.10 20.03 20.82
CA TRP A 184 30.01 21.24 21.61
C TRP A 184 30.45 21.05 23.08
N CYS A 185 30.09 19.92 23.69
CA CYS A 185 30.51 19.58 25.06
C CYS A 185 32.00 19.18 25.14
N ALA A 186 32.54 18.51 24.13
CA ALA A 186 33.92 18.02 24.11
C ALA A 186 34.94 19.11 23.78
N PHE A 187 34.54 20.13 23.01
CA PHE A 187 35.35 21.29 22.68
C PHE A 187 34.65 22.56 23.22
N PRO A 188 34.59 22.73 24.56
CA PRO A 188 34.12 23.99 25.09
C PRO A 188 35.02 25.07 24.51
N THR A 189 34.43 25.99 23.75
CA THR A 189 35.15 27.16 23.26
C THR A 189 35.61 27.92 24.51
N GLU A 190 36.87 27.74 24.90
CA GLU A 190 37.50 28.59 25.90
C GLU A 190 37.40 30.02 25.34
N ARG A 191 36.44 30.77 25.89
CA ARG A 191 36.34 32.19 25.66
C ARG A 191 37.46 32.83 26.45
N PHE A 192 38.44 33.35 25.71
CA PHE A 192 39.25 34.50 26.09
C PHE A 192 38.39 35.66 26.61
#